data_AF-A0A3Q2WSI7-F1
#
_entry.id   AF-A0A3Q2WSI7-F1
#
_cell.length_a   1.000
_cell.length_b   1.000
_cell.length_c   1.000
_cell.angle_alpha   90.00
_cell.angle_beta   90.00
_cell.angle_gamma   90.00
#
_symmetry.space_group_name_H-M   'P 1'
#
loop_
_entity.id
_entity.type
_entity.pdbx_description
1 polymer ?
#
loop_
_entity_poly.entity_id
_entity_poly.type
_entity_poly.pdbx_seq_one_letter_code
_entity_poly.pdbx_strand_id
1 'polypeptide(L)'
;MPVMMDRVTIPELRLKFAEKSWADTFQLVRRCMEKSRDESRSRKPLERSLEKLQEESNVCTINTTKLRLEIIAKQQGMSFHFAEATCYLSADLFYVEVLLLPCGEVEEVKVVPHGESPVPSESLLQLLRSKNFAAFSLKLQGLFAQYNIPGDNEIKFKLLASLQCLGKDLWKIAHLPREQKYFDPEMDLINNGRIGDLSMGKEDCPFTMRFFIPPTNGTKTLVSDLNPVVQAAQVTVVVSDVTHKLQMASVVPQPPQLNPQGYPVFVPLNEVPNEMLPACFLLKLQPAMPVMPSFVKKLSQIIDVDLQWAPLPKLLMRDSLSANSSWEMTCESNMIFTVTLPGGVMHSYVFPGAAWDVPAHRGAVVDSVPFTHPGHVPALLELLRHQCAINTLLRSCFIFHCASPGSVCGLHFEVLPESESSFSVTFQPPDADSLGVLLVNVPKPHQITCSLFGANTRDPSINEYLSSVIMSCMSIPETMRMLYNKLEDITSVPLSPSCSATTETENDHSAPSSTAVADTSRALATFSQSAAMPKDGFSVSDLTRSALTVAKSESILEIN
;
A
#
# COMPACT_ATOMS: atom_id res chain seq x y z
N MET A 1 25.12 35.88 -67.83
CA MET A 1 25.32 34.77 -66.88
C MET A 1 25.19 35.27 -65.46
N PRO A 2 24.28 34.71 -64.66
CA PRO A 2 24.50 34.50 -63.24
C PRO A 2 24.57 32.99 -62.97
N VAL A 3 25.59 32.63 -62.19
CA VAL A 3 25.92 31.26 -61.77
C VAL A 3 24.79 30.72 -60.88
N MET A 4 24.17 29.62 -61.30
CA MET A 4 23.27 28.82 -60.48
C MET A 4 24.09 28.28 -59.31
N MET A 5 23.76 28.69 -58.08
CA MET A 5 24.22 28.02 -56.87
C MET A 5 23.70 26.59 -56.89
N ASP A 6 24.61 25.62 -57.05
CA ASP A 6 24.29 24.19 -56.95
C ASP A 6 23.59 23.91 -55.62
N ARG A 7 22.38 23.34 -55.73
CA ARG A 7 21.66 22.75 -54.61
C ARG A 7 22.41 21.49 -54.20
N VAL A 8 23.34 21.63 -53.25
CA VAL A 8 24.03 20.48 -52.65
C VAL A 8 22.98 19.50 -52.13
N THR A 9 23.01 18.28 -52.66
CA THR A 9 22.03 17.25 -52.32
C THR A 9 22.42 16.55 -51.02
N ILE A 10 21.44 16.09 -50.22
CA ILE A 10 21.67 15.35 -48.96
C ILE A 10 22.69 14.19 -49.11
N PRO A 11 22.71 13.42 -50.21
CA PRO A 11 23.71 12.37 -50.43
C PRO A 11 25.16 12.87 -50.57
N GLU A 12 25.38 14.01 -51.22
CA GLU A 12 26.72 14.60 -51.37
C GLU A 12 27.25 15.11 -50.03
N LEU A 13 26.37 15.66 -49.18
CA LEU A 13 26.72 15.99 -47.80
C LEU A 13 27.10 14.74 -47.02
N ARG A 14 26.34 13.64 -47.13
CA ARG A 14 26.68 12.37 -46.45
C ARG A 14 28.07 11.87 -46.85
N LEU A 15 28.40 11.89 -48.14
CA LEU A 15 29.73 11.51 -48.64
C LEU A 15 30.84 12.43 -48.12
N LYS A 16 30.61 13.75 -48.13
CA LYS A 16 31.57 14.76 -47.67
C LYS A 16 31.87 14.68 -46.16
N PHE A 17 30.92 14.17 -45.37
CA PHE A 17 31.05 14.06 -43.92
C PHE A 17 31.30 12.61 -43.45
N ALA A 18 31.37 11.63 -44.35
CA ALA A 18 31.58 10.22 -44.02
C ALA A 18 32.95 9.94 -43.37
N GLU A 19 33.99 10.70 -43.73
CA GLU A 19 35.35 10.54 -43.21
C GLU A 19 35.66 11.45 -42.01
N LYS A 20 34.72 12.32 -41.60
CA LYS A 20 34.97 13.23 -40.48
C LYS A 20 34.84 12.50 -39.15
N SER A 21 35.78 12.77 -38.26
CA SER A 21 35.67 12.28 -36.89
C SER A 21 34.47 12.91 -36.19
N TRP A 22 33.96 12.22 -35.16
CA TRP A 22 32.94 12.79 -34.29
C TRP A 22 33.39 14.11 -33.66
N ALA A 23 34.67 14.24 -33.31
CA ALA A 23 35.24 15.47 -32.77
C ALA A 23 35.16 16.65 -33.75
N ASP A 24 35.44 16.42 -35.04
CA ASP A 24 35.33 17.44 -36.08
C ASP A 24 33.87 17.86 -36.31
N THR A 25 32.96 16.89 -36.20
CA THR A 25 31.52 17.12 -36.30
C THR A 25 31.02 17.97 -35.12
N PHE A 26 31.46 17.67 -33.88
CA PHE A 26 31.15 18.48 -32.71
C PHE A 26 31.66 19.92 -32.83
N GLN A 27 32.91 20.11 -33.26
CA GLN A 27 33.46 21.45 -33.46
C GLN A 27 32.74 22.22 -34.56
N LEU A 28 32.33 21.55 -35.64
CA LEU A 28 31.60 22.18 -36.72
C LEU A 28 30.22 22.67 -36.26
N VAL A 29 29.47 21.83 -35.54
CA VAL A 29 28.15 22.20 -35.00
C VAL A 29 28.27 23.37 -34.01
N ARG A 30 29.25 23.32 -33.08
CA ARG A 30 29.52 24.42 -32.13
C ARG A 30 29.87 25.74 -32.86
N ARG A 31 30.74 25.68 -33.88
CA ARG A 31 31.11 26.84 -34.71
C ARG A 31 29.92 27.40 -35.50
N CYS A 32 28.99 26.55 -35.93
CA CYS A 32 27.75 26.96 -36.60
C CYS A 32 26.78 27.65 -35.64
N MET A 33 26.71 27.21 -34.38
CA MET A 33 25.93 27.88 -33.34
C MET A 33 26.50 29.28 -33.05
N GLU A 34 27.81 29.40 -32.87
CA GLU A 34 28.50 30.66 -32.56
C GLU A 34 28.45 31.71 -33.70
N LYS A 35 28.45 31.27 -34.96
CA LYS A 35 28.44 32.18 -36.13
C LYS A 35 27.07 32.76 -36.49
N SER A 36 25.98 32.23 -35.95
CA SER A 36 24.62 32.70 -36.26
C SER A 36 24.30 34.01 -35.51
N ARG A 37 24.75 35.17 -36.03
CA ARG A 37 24.38 36.51 -35.52
C ARG A 37 22.95 36.94 -35.87
N ASP A 38 22.18 36.09 -36.54
CA ASP A 38 20.84 36.40 -37.04
C ASP A 38 19.79 35.68 -36.20
N GLU A 39 19.12 36.44 -35.33
CA GLU A 39 18.05 35.99 -34.40
C GLU A 39 16.83 35.40 -35.13
N SER A 40 16.72 35.60 -36.44
CA SER A 40 15.55 35.25 -37.26
C SER A 40 15.46 33.78 -37.71
N ARG A 41 16.54 32.99 -37.58
CA ARG A 41 16.54 31.55 -37.93
C ARG A 41 16.47 30.68 -36.67
N SER A 42 15.44 29.82 -36.57
CA SER A 42 15.25 28.94 -35.42
C SER A 42 16.47 28.03 -35.21
N ARG A 43 17.19 28.19 -34.09
CA ARG A 43 18.35 27.35 -33.70
C ARG A 43 17.95 25.94 -33.24
N LYS A 44 16.64 25.72 -33.00
CA LYS A 44 16.04 24.47 -32.49
C LYS A 44 16.47 23.18 -33.21
N PRO A 45 16.56 23.10 -34.56
CA PRO A 45 16.96 21.87 -35.23
C PRO A 45 18.44 21.53 -35.03
N LEU A 46 19.29 22.56 -34.90
CA LEU A 46 20.73 22.40 -34.69
C LEU A 46 21.01 21.98 -33.24
N GLU A 47 20.30 22.60 -32.29
CA GLU A 47 20.29 22.22 -30.87
C GLU A 47 19.87 20.75 -30.71
N ARG A 48 18.74 20.36 -31.31
CA ARG A 48 18.25 18.97 -31.29
C ARG A 48 19.19 17.97 -31.96
N SER A 49 19.91 18.39 -32.98
CA SER A 49 20.91 17.55 -33.65
C SER A 49 22.15 17.39 -32.79
N LEU A 50 22.60 18.46 -32.13
CA LEU A 50 23.71 18.40 -31.19
C LEU A 50 23.38 17.52 -29.98
N GLU A 51 22.16 17.65 -29.43
CA GLU A 51 21.66 16.81 -28.34
C GLU A 51 21.76 15.31 -28.70
N LYS A 52 21.19 14.91 -29.85
CA LYS A 52 21.25 13.52 -30.32
C LYS A 52 22.68 13.02 -30.56
N LEU A 53 23.53 13.86 -31.15
CA LEU A 53 24.93 13.50 -31.36
C LEU A 53 25.69 13.33 -30.05
N GLN A 54 25.34 14.12 -29.04
CA GLN A 54 25.93 14.04 -27.72
C GLN A 54 25.42 12.84 -26.95
N GLU A 55 24.15 12.44 -27.07
CA GLU A 55 23.61 11.20 -26.48
C GLU A 55 24.44 9.98 -26.91
N GLU A 56 24.84 9.91 -28.18
CA GLU A 56 25.62 8.81 -28.76
C GLU A 56 27.13 8.86 -28.46
N SER A 57 27.63 9.97 -27.88
CA SER A 57 29.05 10.14 -27.56
C SER A 57 29.38 9.60 -26.17
N ASN A 58 30.28 8.62 -26.11
CA ASN A 58 30.81 8.06 -24.85
C ASN A 58 32.00 8.85 -24.27
N VAL A 59 32.40 9.97 -24.89
CA VAL A 59 33.57 10.76 -24.50
C VAL A 59 33.24 11.67 -23.30
N CYS A 60 33.79 11.33 -22.13
CA CYS A 60 33.72 12.17 -20.92
C CYS A 60 34.78 13.26 -20.98
N THR A 61 34.34 14.51 -20.95
CA THR A 61 35.15 15.70 -20.70
C THR A 61 34.35 16.61 -19.77
N ILE A 62 35.02 17.49 -19.04
CA ILE A 62 34.31 18.44 -18.17
C ILE A 62 33.25 19.23 -18.94
N ASN A 63 33.52 19.58 -20.21
CA ASN A 63 32.59 20.33 -21.06
C ASN A 63 31.39 19.50 -21.53
N THR A 64 31.56 18.20 -21.79
CA THR A 64 30.45 17.33 -22.21
C THR A 64 29.53 17.03 -21.03
N THR A 65 30.09 16.72 -19.85
CA THR A 65 29.32 16.50 -18.62
C THR A 65 28.60 17.78 -18.19
N LYS A 66 29.29 18.93 -18.17
CA LYS A 66 28.70 20.24 -17.89
C LYS A 66 27.49 20.53 -18.78
N LEU A 67 27.63 20.37 -20.08
CA LEU A 67 26.58 20.71 -21.03
C LEU A 67 25.38 19.75 -20.92
N ARG A 68 25.61 18.45 -20.66
CA ARG A 68 24.51 17.50 -20.37
C ARG A 68 23.73 17.90 -19.12
N LEU A 69 24.43 18.27 -18.05
CA LEU A 69 23.79 18.76 -16.82
C LEU A 69 23.03 20.08 -17.05
N GLU A 70 23.58 20.98 -17.86
CA GLU A 70 22.90 22.23 -18.25
C GLU A 70 21.61 21.96 -19.04
N ILE A 71 21.63 21.01 -19.98
CA ILE A 71 20.45 20.59 -20.74
C ILE A 71 19.40 20.00 -19.79
N ILE A 72 19.80 19.09 -18.89
CA ILE A 72 18.90 18.49 -17.90
C ILE A 72 18.29 19.58 -17.00
N ALA A 73 19.09 20.49 -16.47
CA ALA A 73 18.61 21.60 -15.65
C ALA A 73 17.55 22.44 -16.39
N LYS A 74 17.84 22.84 -17.64
CA LYS A 74 16.90 23.59 -18.48
C LYS A 74 15.62 22.82 -18.77
N GLN A 75 15.70 21.51 -19.05
CA GLN A 75 14.54 20.66 -19.29
C GLN A 75 13.63 20.58 -18.06
N GLN A 76 14.22 20.59 -16.86
CA GLN A 76 13.49 20.57 -15.59
C GLN A 76 13.10 21.97 -15.08
N GLY A 77 13.41 23.04 -15.81
CA GLY A 77 13.10 24.42 -15.40
C GLY A 77 14.00 24.97 -14.29
N MET A 78 15.15 24.35 -14.03
CA MET A 78 16.15 24.77 -13.05
C MET A 78 17.18 25.74 -13.66
N SER A 79 17.79 26.59 -12.82
CA SER A 79 18.93 27.38 -13.25
C SER A 79 20.22 26.56 -13.21
N PHE A 80 21.19 26.91 -14.05
CA PHE A 80 22.47 26.22 -14.15
C PHE A 80 23.62 27.22 -14.02
N HIS A 81 24.52 26.94 -13.08
CA HIS A 81 25.75 27.72 -12.89
C HIS A 81 26.96 26.78 -12.82
N PHE A 82 28.11 27.24 -13.30
CA PHE A 82 29.36 26.48 -13.24
C PHE A 82 30.47 27.34 -12.68
N ALA A 83 31.07 26.91 -11.57
CA ALA A 83 32.18 27.60 -10.91
C ALA A 83 33.17 26.56 -10.37
N GLU A 84 34.48 26.80 -10.55
CA GLU A 84 35.55 26.02 -9.90
C GLU A 84 35.40 24.48 -10.03
N ALA A 85 35.06 24.00 -11.23
CA ALA A 85 34.80 22.58 -11.55
C ALA A 85 33.53 21.98 -10.93
N THR A 86 32.68 22.79 -10.30
CA THR A 86 31.38 22.39 -9.76
C THR A 86 30.24 22.92 -10.63
N CYS A 87 29.30 22.04 -10.97
CA CYS A 87 28.03 22.39 -11.59
C CYS A 87 26.97 22.57 -10.49
N TYR A 88 26.25 23.69 -10.52
CA TYR A 88 25.15 24.01 -9.63
C TYR A 88 23.84 23.98 -10.41
N LEU A 89 22.91 23.10 -10.02
CA LEU A 89 21.56 23.05 -10.55
C LEU A 89 20.63 23.59 -9.46
N SER A 90 20.11 24.80 -9.63
CA SER A 90 19.35 25.49 -8.58
C SER A 90 17.86 25.55 -8.90
N ALA A 91 17.06 25.28 -7.88
CA ALA A 91 15.62 25.50 -7.82
C ALA A 91 15.30 26.45 -6.65
N ASP A 92 14.02 26.72 -6.42
CA ASP A 92 13.57 27.69 -5.42
C ASP A 92 14.01 27.36 -3.99
N LEU A 93 13.88 26.09 -3.59
CA LEU A 93 14.08 25.64 -2.20
C LEU A 93 15.25 24.69 -2.00
N PHE A 94 15.99 24.37 -3.06
CA PHE A 94 17.20 23.57 -2.97
C PHE A 94 18.09 23.80 -4.19
N TYR A 95 19.34 23.38 -4.09
CA TYR A 95 20.22 23.26 -5.24
C TYR A 95 21.07 22.01 -5.14
N VAL A 96 21.54 21.52 -6.29
CA VAL A 96 22.40 20.34 -6.39
C VAL A 96 23.79 20.78 -6.83
N GLU A 97 24.81 20.39 -6.07
CA GLU A 97 26.22 20.58 -6.38
C GLU A 97 26.76 19.29 -7.00
N VAL A 98 27.39 19.38 -8.17
CA VAL A 98 28.04 18.26 -8.84
C VAL A 98 29.50 18.62 -9.09
N LEU A 99 30.40 18.01 -8.32
CA LEU A 99 31.84 18.22 -8.44
C LEU A 99 32.40 17.32 -9.55
N LEU A 100 33.10 17.93 -10.51
CA LEU A 100 33.70 17.23 -11.65
C LEU A 100 35.22 17.14 -11.51
N LEU A 101 35.77 15.96 -11.79
CA LEU A 101 37.21 15.77 -11.97
C LEU A 101 37.69 16.39 -13.29
N PRO A 102 38.99 16.69 -13.43
CA PRO A 102 39.56 17.20 -14.69
C PRO A 102 39.31 16.29 -15.91
N CYS A 103 39.12 14.99 -15.69
CA CYS A 103 38.77 14.02 -16.72
C CYS A 103 37.29 14.07 -17.16
N GLY A 104 36.44 14.85 -16.48
CA GLY A 104 35.01 14.96 -16.76
C GLY A 104 34.12 13.95 -16.03
N GLU A 105 34.71 13.06 -15.24
CA GLU A 105 33.98 12.15 -14.34
C GLU A 105 33.46 12.89 -13.10
N VAL A 106 32.39 12.37 -12.50
CA VAL A 106 31.77 12.98 -11.32
C VAL A 106 32.41 12.44 -10.04
N GLU A 107 33.01 13.35 -9.27
CA GLU A 107 33.64 13.04 -7.99
C GLU A 107 32.58 12.91 -6.90
N GLU A 108 31.71 13.92 -6.79
CA GLU A 108 30.78 14.08 -5.67
C GLU A 108 29.49 14.76 -6.15
N VAL A 109 28.37 14.37 -5.55
CA VAL A 109 27.07 15.04 -5.73
C VAL A 109 26.51 15.37 -4.35
N LYS A 110 26.13 16.62 -4.12
CA LYS A 110 25.47 17.07 -2.89
C LYS A 110 24.14 17.71 -3.22
N VAL A 111 23.14 17.43 -2.40
CA VAL A 111 21.87 18.15 -2.39
C VAL A 111 21.90 19.11 -1.21
N VAL A 112 21.58 20.36 -1.46
CA VAL A 112 21.55 21.41 -0.45
C VAL A 112 20.14 21.97 -0.35
N PRO A 113 19.31 21.44 0.57
CA PRO A 113 18.03 22.05 0.90
C PRO A 113 18.24 23.44 1.48
N HIS A 114 17.28 24.33 1.28
CA HIS A 114 17.36 25.68 1.81
C HIS A 114 17.47 25.67 3.34
N GLY A 115 18.48 26.36 3.87
CA GLY A 115 18.72 26.49 5.31
C GLY A 115 19.37 25.27 5.96
N GLU A 116 19.71 24.22 5.20
CA GLU A 116 20.40 23.02 5.69
C GLU A 116 21.85 22.95 5.18
N SER A 117 22.64 22.07 5.80
CA SER A 117 24.00 21.77 5.34
C SER A 117 23.96 20.86 4.11
N PRO A 118 24.93 20.96 3.18
CA PRO A 118 25.03 20.07 2.04
C PRO A 118 25.07 18.58 2.44
N VAL A 119 24.17 17.79 1.85
CA VAL A 119 24.07 16.34 2.09
C VAL A 119 24.59 15.60 0.86
N PRO A 120 25.60 14.72 0.98
CA PRO A 120 26.05 13.92 -0.15
C PRO A 120 24.97 12.93 -0.58
N SER A 121 24.72 12.84 -1.89
CA SER A 121 23.78 11.87 -2.49
C SER A 121 24.53 10.81 -3.27
N GLU A 122 24.65 9.61 -2.70
CA GLU A 122 25.32 8.49 -3.36
C GLU A 122 24.50 8.00 -4.55
N SER A 123 23.17 8.09 -4.44
CA SER A 123 22.29 7.61 -5.50
C SER A 123 22.34 8.48 -6.77
N LEU A 124 22.37 9.81 -6.65
CA LEU A 124 22.58 10.71 -7.79
C LEU A 124 24.00 10.57 -8.34
N LEU A 125 24.99 10.42 -7.45
CA LEU A 125 26.38 10.18 -7.82
C LEU A 125 26.54 8.91 -8.67
N GLN A 126 25.92 7.79 -8.26
CA GLN A 126 25.99 6.53 -8.98
C GLN A 126 25.35 6.62 -10.38
N LEU A 127 24.24 7.35 -10.52
CA LEU A 127 23.59 7.57 -11.82
C LEU A 127 24.49 8.38 -12.77
N LEU A 128 25.17 9.41 -12.26
CA LEU A 128 26.09 10.20 -13.07
C LEU A 128 27.38 9.43 -13.42
N ARG A 129 27.96 8.69 -12.47
CA ARG A 129 29.14 7.83 -12.70
C ARG A 129 28.85 6.70 -13.69
N SER A 130 27.64 6.15 -13.66
CA SER A 130 27.18 5.16 -14.65
C SER A 130 26.74 5.79 -15.98
N LYS A 131 26.88 7.11 -16.14
CA LYS A 131 26.48 7.88 -17.33
C LYS A 131 25.00 7.72 -17.69
N ASN A 132 24.17 7.37 -16.72
CA ASN A 132 22.74 7.21 -16.89
C ASN A 132 22.02 8.55 -16.65
N PHE A 133 22.22 9.49 -17.58
CA PHE A 133 21.64 10.83 -17.52
C PHE A 133 20.11 10.82 -17.60
N ALA A 134 19.50 9.82 -18.24
CA ALA A 134 18.05 9.68 -18.31
C ALA A 134 17.45 9.35 -16.93
N ALA A 135 18.00 8.34 -16.24
CA ALA A 135 17.57 8.02 -14.88
C ALA A 135 17.92 9.14 -13.89
N PHE A 136 19.04 9.82 -14.07
CA PHE A 136 19.37 11.02 -13.29
C PHE A 136 18.33 12.13 -13.49
N SER A 137 17.93 12.42 -14.74
CA SER A 137 16.91 13.43 -15.04
C SER A 137 15.56 13.08 -14.40
N LEU A 138 15.13 11.81 -14.47
CA LEU A 138 13.92 11.34 -13.79
C LEU A 138 14.01 11.49 -12.27
N LYS A 139 15.16 11.17 -11.68
CA LYS A 139 15.36 11.31 -10.25
C LYS A 139 15.37 12.77 -9.80
N LEU A 140 16.03 13.64 -10.58
CA LEU A 140 16.05 15.09 -10.36
C LEU A 140 14.65 15.70 -10.53
N GLN A 141 13.85 15.22 -11.48
CA GLN A 141 12.44 15.61 -11.62
C GLN A 141 11.63 15.20 -10.39
N GLY A 142 11.87 13.98 -9.88
CA GLY A 142 11.32 13.53 -8.60
C GLY A 142 11.67 14.51 -7.49
N LEU A 143 12.95 14.85 -7.34
CA LEU A 143 13.43 15.82 -6.34
C LEU A 143 12.79 17.21 -6.50
N PHE A 144 12.69 17.71 -7.73
CA PHE A 144 12.05 18.99 -8.01
C PHE A 144 10.58 19.00 -7.60
N ALA A 145 9.84 17.93 -7.94
CA ALA A 145 8.43 17.78 -7.54
C ALA A 145 8.25 17.72 -6.02
N GLN A 146 9.26 17.24 -5.28
CA GLN A 146 9.23 17.13 -3.83
C GLN A 146 9.34 18.49 -3.12
N TYR A 147 10.13 19.40 -3.68
CA TYR A 147 10.30 20.77 -3.18
C TYR A 147 9.41 21.80 -3.87
N ASN A 148 8.45 21.36 -4.69
CA ASN A 148 7.47 22.23 -5.32
C ASN A 148 6.38 22.65 -4.32
N ILE A 149 6.79 23.37 -3.27
CA ILE A 149 5.91 23.91 -2.25
C ILE A 149 5.21 25.14 -2.83
N PRO A 150 3.87 25.24 -2.72
CA PRO A 150 3.15 26.38 -3.26
C PRO A 150 3.31 27.63 -2.39
N GLY A 151 3.13 28.81 -2.99
CA GLY A 151 3.15 30.10 -2.30
C GLY A 151 4.26 31.05 -2.76
N ASP A 152 4.35 32.22 -2.12
CA ASP A 152 5.51 33.11 -2.26
C ASP A 152 6.71 32.57 -1.46
N ASN A 153 7.87 33.22 -1.59
CA ASN A 153 9.09 32.75 -0.92
C ASN A 153 8.93 32.71 0.61
N GLU A 154 8.24 33.67 1.23
CA GLU A 154 8.06 33.69 2.69
C GLU A 154 7.21 32.51 3.17
N ILE A 155 6.08 32.26 2.49
CA ILE A 155 5.19 31.14 2.79
C ILE A 155 5.91 29.81 2.53
N LYS A 156 6.64 29.69 1.41
CA LYS A 156 7.41 28.48 1.09
C LYS A 156 8.40 28.12 2.19
N PHE A 157 9.12 29.09 2.75
CA PHE A 157 10.06 28.83 3.84
C PHE A 157 9.36 28.37 5.13
N LYS A 158 8.23 29.00 5.48
CA LYS A 158 7.44 28.59 6.65
C LYS A 158 6.89 27.17 6.49
N LEU A 159 6.38 26.83 5.30
CA LEU A 159 5.87 25.49 5.00
C LEU A 159 6.98 24.44 5.00
N LEU A 160 8.16 24.74 4.47
CA LEU A 160 9.31 23.84 4.53
C LEU A 160 9.73 23.55 5.97
N ALA A 161 9.85 24.60 6.81
CA ALA A 161 10.18 24.44 8.23
C ALA A 161 9.11 23.61 8.97
N SER A 162 7.83 23.86 8.69
CA SER A 162 6.73 23.09 9.26
C SER A 162 6.77 21.61 8.85
N LEU A 163 7.05 21.32 7.58
CA LEU A 163 7.20 19.97 7.04
C LEU A 163 8.39 19.22 7.67
N GLN A 164 9.52 19.89 7.89
CA GLN A 164 10.67 19.32 8.60
C GLN A 164 10.33 18.99 10.07
N CYS A 165 9.61 19.87 10.76
CA CYS A 165 9.14 19.61 12.12
C CYS A 165 8.20 18.40 12.15
N LEU A 166 7.25 18.32 11.20
CA LEU A 166 6.36 17.18 11.06
C LEU A 166 7.14 15.88 10.85
N GLY A 167 8.13 15.88 9.97
CA GLY A 167 8.99 14.74 9.72
C GLY A 167 9.67 14.20 10.97
N LYS A 168 10.23 15.10 11.79
CA LYS A 168 10.85 14.75 13.08
C LYS A 168 9.84 14.15 14.04
N ASP A 169 8.62 14.68 14.09
CA ASP A 169 7.55 14.15 14.93
C ASP A 169 7.08 12.77 14.48
N LEU A 170 6.87 12.56 13.18
CA LEU A 170 6.53 11.26 12.62
C LEU A 170 7.63 10.23 12.90
N TRP A 171 8.90 10.63 12.80
CA TRP A 171 10.02 9.77 13.16
C TRP A 171 10.00 9.39 14.64
N LYS A 172 9.77 10.34 15.55
CA LYS A 172 9.61 10.06 16.98
C LYS A 172 8.44 9.09 17.25
N ILE A 173 7.30 9.28 16.58
CA ILE A 173 6.12 8.43 16.72
C ILE A 173 6.40 7.01 16.21
N ALA A 174 7.14 6.87 15.11
CA ALA A 174 7.52 5.57 14.55
C ALA A 174 8.36 4.73 15.53
N HIS A 175 9.15 5.37 16.39
CA HIS A 175 10.03 4.72 17.38
C HIS A 175 9.39 4.52 18.75
N LEU A 176 8.12 4.88 18.94
CA LEU A 176 7.41 4.61 20.20
C LEU A 176 7.25 3.10 20.44
N PRO A 177 7.33 2.62 21.70
CA PRO A 177 7.22 1.21 22.03
C PRO A 177 5.97 0.55 21.43
N ARG A 178 6.12 -0.65 20.87
CA ARG A 178 5.05 -1.44 20.27
C ARG A 178 5.22 -2.91 20.62
N GLU A 179 4.11 -3.63 20.66
CA GLU A 179 4.12 -5.09 20.71
C GLU A 179 4.30 -5.63 19.29
N GLN A 180 5.29 -6.51 19.12
CA GLN A 180 5.51 -7.21 17.86
C GLN A 180 4.45 -8.30 17.69
N LYS A 181 3.73 -8.31 16.57
CA LYS A 181 2.65 -9.27 16.29
C LYS A 181 3.05 -10.35 15.30
N TYR A 182 3.92 -10.03 14.34
CA TYR A 182 4.44 -10.99 13.36
C TYR A 182 5.90 -11.35 13.62
N PHE A 183 6.29 -12.57 13.24
CA PHE A 183 7.67 -13.04 13.31
C PHE A 183 8.61 -12.28 12.36
N ASP A 184 8.11 -11.88 11.18
CA ASP A 184 8.86 -11.05 10.24
C ASP A 184 8.86 -9.58 10.74
N PRO A 185 10.01 -9.03 11.12
CA PRO A 185 10.10 -7.68 11.69
C PRO A 185 9.77 -6.58 10.66
N GLU A 186 10.06 -6.79 9.37
CA GLU A 186 9.78 -5.80 8.32
C GLU A 186 8.29 -5.74 8.04
N MET A 187 7.65 -6.89 7.83
CA MET A 187 6.21 -6.99 7.66
C MET A 187 5.47 -6.43 8.88
N ASP A 188 5.93 -6.77 10.09
CA ASP A 188 5.36 -6.25 11.32
C ASP A 188 5.48 -4.72 11.41
N LEU A 189 6.63 -4.15 11.00
CA LEU A 189 6.83 -2.71 10.99
C LEU A 189 5.89 -2.01 10.01
N ILE A 190 5.77 -2.53 8.79
CA ILE A 190 4.92 -1.97 7.73
C ILE A 190 3.45 -2.02 8.13
N ASN A 191 2.95 -3.18 8.57
CA ASN A 191 1.52 -3.41 8.79
C ASN A 191 1.03 -2.98 10.19
N ASN A 192 1.86 -3.15 11.22
CA ASN A 192 1.48 -2.84 12.61
C ASN A 192 2.17 -1.58 13.19
N GLY A 193 3.16 -1.02 12.50
CA GLY A 193 3.81 0.22 12.95
C GLY A 193 2.83 1.40 12.94
N ARG A 194 2.92 2.29 13.93
CA ARG A 194 2.05 3.48 14.03
C ARG A 194 2.12 4.37 12.79
N ILE A 195 3.32 4.51 12.21
CA ILE A 195 3.58 5.26 10.97
C ILE A 195 3.98 4.32 9.82
N GLY A 196 3.97 3.00 10.05
CA GLY A 196 4.55 2.04 9.11
C GLY A 196 6.08 2.06 9.12
N ASP A 197 6.69 1.55 8.05
CA ASP A 197 8.13 1.68 7.82
C ASP A 197 8.43 3.04 7.19
N LEU A 198 8.91 3.96 8.03
CA LEU A 198 9.25 5.32 7.64
C LEU A 198 10.68 5.35 7.10
N SER A 199 10.80 5.43 5.78
CA SER A 199 12.05 5.84 5.16
C SER A 199 12.11 7.36 5.15
N MET A 200 12.87 7.89 6.11
CA MET A 200 13.40 9.23 5.95
C MET A 200 14.37 9.16 4.77
N GLY A 201 14.10 9.91 3.70
CA GLY A 201 15.05 10.00 2.61
C GLY A 201 16.41 10.36 3.20
N LYS A 202 17.38 9.45 3.11
CA LYS A 202 18.75 9.71 3.58
C LYS A 202 19.38 10.89 2.82
N GLU A 203 18.78 11.27 1.70
CA GLU A 203 19.32 12.20 0.73
C GLU A 203 18.37 13.36 0.38
N ASP A 204 17.04 13.23 0.56
CA ASP A 204 16.07 14.16 -0.01
C ASP A 204 14.74 14.14 0.77
N CYS A 205 14.18 15.28 1.18
CA CYS A 205 12.74 15.35 1.51
C CYS A 205 11.95 14.87 0.30
N PRO A 206 11.02 13.91 0.41
CA PRO A 206 10.06 13.80 1.50
C PRO A 206 9.99 12.41 2.13
N PHE A 207 9.36 12.40 3.31
CA PHE A 207 9.04 11.22 4.09
C PHE A 207 8.19 10.26 3.28
N THR A 208 8.71 9.07 3.01
CA THR A 208 7.94 7.98 2.45
C THR A 208 7.70 6.96 3.54
N MET A 209 6.46 6.53 3.70
CA MET A 209 6.09 5.49 4.64
C MET A 209 5.46 4.33 3.90
N ARG A 210 6.01 3.13 4.09
CA ARG A 210 5.37 1.89 3.64
C ARG A 210 4.42 1.46 4.73
N PHE A 211 3.12 1.35 4.42
CA PHE A 211 2.10 1.12 5.44
C PHE A 211 1.29 -0.16 5.24
N PHE A 212 1.37 -0.79 4.06
CA PHE A 212 0.71 -2.08 3.87
C PHE A 212 1.47 -2.97 2.89
N ILE A 213 1.71 -4.21 3.31
CA ILE A 213 2.22 -5.30 2.48
C ILE A 213 1.39 -6.57 2.77
N PRO A 214 0.83 -7.24 1.74
CA PRO A 214 0.13 -8.50 1.95
C PRO A 214 1.12 -9.60 2.36
N PRO A 215 0.69 -10.63 3.12
CA PRO A 215 1.54 -11.77 3.44
C PRO A 215 1.97 -12.46 2.16
N THR A 216 3.28 -12.53 1.93
CA THR A 216 3.85 -13.45 0.95
C THR A 216 3.94 -14.81 1.63
N ASN A 217 3.11 -15.77 1.23
CA ASN A 217 3.28 -17.16 1.67
C ASN A 217 4.75 -17.54 1.44
N GLY A 218 5.47 -17.88 2.52
CA GLY A 218 6.95 -18.07 2.53
C GLY A 218 7.49 -19.14 1.57
N THR A 219 6.65 -19.75 0.75
CA THR A 219 7.05 -20.43 -0.47
C THR A 219 7.42 -19.39 -1.52
N LYS A 220 8.73 -19.22 -1.76
CA LYS A 220 9.27 -18.84 -3.07
C LYS A 220 8.93 -19.95 -4.10
N THR A 221 7.66 -20.34 -4.21
CA THR A 221 7.18 -21.05 -5.39
C THR A 221 7.22 -20.06 -6.53
N LEU A 222 7.51 -20.54 -7.73
CA LEU A 222 7.63 -19.83 -9.00
C LEU A 222 6.36 -19.07 -9.45
N VAL A 223 5.54 -18.55 -8.54
CA VAL A 223 4.18 -18.08 -8.78
C VAL A 223 4.04 -16.65 -8.28
N SER A 224 4.65 -15.72 -9.02
CA SER A 224 4.17 -14.35 -9.31
C SER A 224 5.32 -13.54 -9.91
N ASP A 225 5.29 -13.30 -11.22
CA ASP A 225 6.07 -12.20 -11.84
C ASP A 225 5.53 -10.80 -11.43
N LEU A 226 4.49 -10.77 -10.59
CA LEU A 226 3.94 -9.59 -9.94
C LEU A 226 4.46 -9.54 -8.50
N ASN A 227 5.53 -8.78 -8.26
CA ASN A 227 5.96 -8.45 -6.90
C ASN A 227 4.75 -7.92 -6.10
N PRO A 228 4.57 -8.31 -4.82
CA PRO A 228 3.47 -7.80 -4.01
C PRO A 228 3.52 -6.27 -4.02
N VAL A 229 2.42 -5.65 -4.44
CA VAL A 229 2.33 -4.19 -4.51
C VAL A 229 2.32 -3.65 -3.08
N VAL A 230 3.49 -3.17 -2.64
CA VAL A 230 3.63 -2.48 -1.36
C VAL A 230 2.96 -1.13 -1.47
N GLN A 231 2.03 -0.85 -0.56
CA GLN A 231 1.38 0.45 -0.49
C GLN A 231 2.23 1.40 0.35
N ALA A 232 2.62 2.50 -0.29
CA ALA A 232 3.39 3.55 0.31
C ALA A 232 2.64 4.88 0.26
N ALA A 233 3.03 5.80 1.13
CA ALA A 233 2.54 7.16 1.08
C ALA A 233 3.68 8.15 1.30
N GLN A 234 3.64 9.24 0.56
CA GLN A 234 4.61 10.32 0.64
C GLN A 234 3.95 11.54 1.31
N VAL A 235 4.64 12.16 2.27
CA VAL A 235 4.13 13.38 2.92
C VAL A 235 4.63 14.61 2.17
N THR A 236 3.71 15.47 1.76
CA THR A 236 4.01 16.76 1.13
C THR A 236 3.07 17.85 1.66
N VAL A 237 3.08 19.03 1.06
CA VAL A 237 2.27 20.19 1.42
C VAL A 237 1.45 20.62 0.22
N VAL A 238 0.19 21.00 0.44
CA VAL A 238 -0.72 21.50 -0.59
C VAL A 238 -1.37 22.81 -0.14
N VAL A 239 -1.73 23.67 -1.10
CA VAL A 239 -2.54 24.86 -0.82
C VAL A 239 -3.92 24.43 -0.33
N SER A 240 -4.44 25.15 0.64
CA SER A 240 -5.81 24.99 1.11
C SER A 240 -6.55 26.31 1.00
N ASP A 241 -7.84 26.25 0.67
CA ASP A 241 -8.72 27.43 0.65
C ASP A 241 -8.98 27.99 2.05
N VAL A 242 -8.63 27.23 3.09
CA VAL A 242 -8.77 27.60 4.50
C VAL A 242 -7.39 27.70 5.13
N THR A 243 -7.21 28.67 6.03
CA THR A 243 -5.99 28.79 6.83
C THR A 243 -5.98 27.76 7.95
N HIS A 244 -4.93 26.94 8.01
CA HIS A 244 -4.72 25.95 9.05
C HIS A 244 -3.59 26.37 9.98
N LYS A 245 -3.72 25.97 11.24
CA LYS A 245 -2.68 26.15 12.25
C LYS A 245 -1.65 25.03 12.12
N LEU A 246 -0.48 25.33 11.58
CA LEU A 246 0.60 24.37 11.38
C LEU A 246 1.73 24.55 12.39
N GLN A 247 2.37 23.46 12.78
CA GLN A 247 3.46 23.46 13.75
C GLN A 247 4.75 24.03 13.17
N MET A 248 5.48 24.84 13.94
CA MET A 248 6.82 25.33 13.60
C MET A 248 7.90 24.78 14.55
N ALA A 249 7.49 23.98 15.51
CA ALA A 249 8.36 23.18 16.37
C ALA A 249 7.70 21.82 16.63
N SER A 250 8.46 20.91 17.22
CA SER A 250 8.00 19.56 17.54
C SER A 250 6.84 19.58 18.54
N VAL A 251 5.73 18.91 18.21
CA VAL A 251 4.58 18.73 19.12
C VAL A 251 4.66 17.44 19.92
N VAL A 252 5.63 16.56 19.62
CA VAL A 252 5.90 15.34 20.38
C VAL A 252 6.83 15.68 21.56
N PRO A 253 6.42 15.41 22.81
CA PRO A 253 7.22 15.73 23.99
C PRO A 253 8.57 15.00 23.97
N GLN A 254 9.52 15.52 24.75
CA GLN A 254 10.82 14.88 24.96
C GLN A 254 10.97 14.51 26.44
N PRO A 255 11.01 13.21 26.80
CA PRO A 255 10.93 12.03 25.91
C PRO A 255 9.52 11.81 25.32
N PRO A 256 9.40 11.13 24.16
CA PRO A 256 8.10 10.73 23.60
C PRO A 256 7.33 9.81 24.56
N GLN A 257 6.02 10.01 24.68
CA GLN A 257 5.18 9.29 25.64
C GLN A 257 3.94 8.69 24.98
N LEU A 258 3.41 7.63 25.61
CA LEU A 258 2.14 7.01 25.26
C LEU A 258 1.11 7.30 26.35
N ASN A 259 -0.13 7.50 25.94
CA ASN A 259 -1.26 7.53 26.87
C ASN A 259 -1.61 6.10 27.33
N PRO A 260 -2.48 5.92 28.33
CA PRO A 260 -2.89 4.59 28.82
C PRO A 260 -3.50 3.69 27.74
N GLN A 261 -4.02 4.27 26.66
CA GLN A 261 -4.61 3.56 25.53
C GLN A 261 -3.59 3.22 24.43
N GLY A 262 -2.30 3.55 24.61
CA GLY A 262 -1.23 3.22 23.67
C GLY A 262 -1.08 4.18 22.48
N TYR A 263 -1.74 5.35 22.52
CA TYR A 263 -1.61 6.42 21.52
C TYR A 263 -0.52 7.44 21.91
N PRO A 264 0.14 8.09 20.93
CA PRO A 264 1.12 9.13 21.22
C PRO A 264 0.49 10.33 21.95
N VAL A 265 1.19 10.84 22.97
CA VAL A 265 0.83 12.09 23.64
C VAL A 265 1.42 13.26 22.88
N PHE A 266 0.62 14.33 22.72
CA PHE A 266 1.02 15.54 22.01
C PHE A 266 0.90 16.76 22.93
N VAL A 267 1.83 17.70 22.78
CA VAL A 267 1.71 19.03 23.36
C VAL A 267 0.68 19.82 22.53
N PRO A 268 -0.27 20.53 23.16
CA PRO A 268 -1.23 21.34 22.42
C PRO A 268 -0.53 22.33 21.48
N LEU A 269 -1.03 22.46 20.24
CA LEU A 269 -0.52 23.41 19.23
C LEU A 269 -0.51 24.87 19.72
N ASN A 270 -1.28 25.23 20.73
CA ASN A 270 -1.28 26.57 21.33
C ASN A 270 -0.04 26.84 22.20
N GLU A 271 0.63 25.80 22.68
CA GLU A 271 1.77 25.86 23.59
C GLU A 271 3.11 25.68 22.85
N VAL A 272 3.06 25.37 21.55
CA VAL A 272 4.23 25.17 20.68
C VAL A 272 4.24 26.27 19.61
N PRO A 273 5.42 26.77 19.18
CA PRO A 273 5.53 27.63 18.01
C PRO A 273 4.73 27.09 16.82
N ASN A 274 3.90 27.94 16.24
CA ASN A 274 2.93 27.60 15.20
C ASN A 274 2.70 28.81 14.29
N GLU A 275 2.18 28.56 13.10
CA GLU A 275 1.84 29.59 12.11
C GLU A 275 0.48 29.30 11.48
N MET A 276 -0.24 30.36 11.10
CA MET A 276 -1.50 30.27 10.36
C MET A 276 -1.19 30.37 8.87
N LEU A 277 -1.30 29.25 8.14
CA LEU A 277 -0.90 29.15 6.74
C LEU A 277 -2.07 28.65 5.87
N PRO A 278 -2.26 29.16 4.63
CA PRO A 278 -3.29 28.70 3.69
C PRO A 278 -2.87 27.38 3.02
N ALA A 279 -2.49 26.39 3.83
CA ALA A 279 -1.95 25.12 3.39
C ALA A 279 -2.19 24.04 4.44
N CYS A 280 -2.15 22.79 4.00
CA CYS A 280 -2.17 21.63 4.88
C CYS A 280 -1.17 20.58 4.40
N PHE A 281 -0.92 19.58 5.23
CA PHE A 281 -0.11 18.43 4.81
C PHE A 281 -0.96 17.49 3.97
N LEU A 282 -0.30 16.79 3.06
CA LEU A 282 -0.93 15.87 2.13
C LEU A 282 -0.21 14.53 2.20
N LEU A 283 -0.96 13.47 2.47
CA LEU A 283 -0.49 12.09 2.41
C LEU A 283 -0.77 11.55 1.00
N LYS A 284 0.21 11.65 0.11
CA LYS A 284 0.11 11.21 -1.29
C LYS A 284 0.34 9.71 -1.40
N LEU A 285 -0.69 8.96 -1.74
CA LEU A 285 -0.68 7.50 -1.87
C LEU A 285 0.07 7.08 -3.15
N GLN A 286 0.91 6.06 -3.02
CA GLN A 286 1.76 5.52 -4.08
C GLN A 286 1.76 3.99 -4.03
N PRO A 287 1.06 3.31 -4.97
CA PRO A 287 0.15 3.89 -5.97
C PRO A 287 -1.13 4.47 -5.35
N ALA A 288 -1.90 5.23 -6.13
CA ALA A 288 -3.27 5.57 -5.77
C ALA A 288 -4.09 4.29 -5.60
N MET A 289 -5.09 4.30 -4.72
CA MET A 289 -5.86 3.09 -4.41
C MET A 289 -7.37 3.31 -4.48
N PRO A 290 -8.15 2.29 -4.87
CA PRO A 290 -9.60 2.34 -4.77
C PRO A 290 -10.05 2.33 -3.29
N VAL A 291 -10.94 3.26 -2.94
CA VAL A 291 -11.48 3.42 -1.58
C VAL A 291 -13.01 3.49 -1.64
N MET A 292 -13.69 2.78 -0.74
CA MET A 292 -15.15 2.78 -0.65
C MET A 292 -15.69 4.04 0.06
N PRO A 293 -16.94 4.45 -0.20
CA PRO A 293 -17.53 5.67 0.36
C PRO A 293 -17.48 5.75 1.89
N SER A 294 -17.64 4.63 2.58
CA SER A 294 -17.58 4.59 4.06
C SER A 294 -16.21 4.94 4.61
N PHE A 295 -15.15 4.52 3.92
CA PHE A 295 -13.78 4.88 4.24
C PHE A 295 -13.48 6.31 3.81
N VAL A 296 -13.91 6.74 2.62
CA VAL A 296 -13.78 8.14 2.19
C VAL A 296 -14.43 9.08 3.21
N LYS A 297 -15.64 8.77 3.71
CA LYS A 297 -16.32 9.54 4.75
C LYS A 297 -15.52 9.64 6.05
N LYS A 298 -14.84 8.57 6.45
CA LYS A 298 -13.97 8.54 7.64
C LYS A 298 -12.65 9.28 7.42
N LEU A 299 -12.13 9.26 6.18
CA LEU A 299 -10.99 10.06 5.76
C LEU A 299 -11.38 11.55 5.59
N SER A 300 -12.66 11.84 5.35
CA SER A 300 -13.18 13.19 5.10
C SER A 300 -13.67 13.88 6.38
N GLN A 301 -12.79 14.69 6.95
CA GLN A 301 -13.12 16.08 7.29
C GLN A 301 -12.51 17.08 6.27
N ILE A 302 -11.78 16.61 5.23
CA ILE A 302 -10.90 17.47 4.41
C ILE A 302 -10.85 17.10 2.90
N ILE A 303 -11.53 16.04 2.41
CA ILE A 303 -11.52 15.70 0.96
C ILE A 303 -12.84 16.15 0.34
N ASP A 304 -12.84 17.31 -0.30
CA ASP A 304 -13.92 17.78 -1.18
C ASP A 304 -13.40 17.75 -2.62
N VAL A 305 -13.47 16.57 -3.25
CA VAL A 305 -13.11 16.41 -4.65
C VAL A 305 -14.20 15.60 -5.32
N ASP A 306 -14.61 16.01 -6.53
CA ASP A 306 -15.50 15.26 -7.43
C ASP A 306 -14.86 13.93 -7.82
N LEU A 307 -14.98 12.94 -6.94
CA LEU A 307 -14.48 11.61 -7.14
C LEU A 307 -15.33 10.86 -8.16
N GLN A 308 -14.69 10.24 -9.15
CA GLN A 308 -15.37 9.38 -10.11
C GLN A 308 -15.69 8.02 -9.47
N TRP A 309 -16.97 7.81 -9.15
CA TRP A 309 -17.44 6.58 -8.53
C TRP A 309 -17.73 5.49 -9.56
N ALA A 310 -17.12 4.32 -9.39
CA ALA A 310 -17.37 3.12 -10.18
C ALA A 310 -17.45 1.88 -9.28
N PRO A 311 -18.05 0.76 -9.73
CA PRO A 311 -18.03 -0.48 -8.97
C PRO A 311 -16.61 -0.86 -8.53
N LEU A 312 -16.40 -1.15 -7.25
CA LEU A 312 -15.06 -1.38 -6.69
C LEU A 312 -14.24 -2.44 -7.46
N PRO A 313 -14.80 -3.60 -7.87
CA PRO A 313 -14.07 -4.59 -8.67
C PRO A 313 -13.51 -4.01 -9.97
N LYS A 314 -14.25 -3.11 -10.66
CA LYS A 314 -13.79 -2.45 -11.89
C LYS A 314 -12.53 -1.60 -11.66
N LEU A 315 -12.49 -0.88 -10.53
CA LEU A 315 -11.35 -0.03 -10.19
C LEU A 315 -10.11 -0.85 -9.82
N LEU A 316 -10.31 -1.99 -9.16
CA LEU A 316 -9.22 -2.87 -8.75
C LEU A 316 -8.51 -3.52 -9.94
N MET A 317 -9.16 -3.63 -11.10
CA MET A 317 -8.60 -4.18 -12.34
C MET A 317 -7.68 -3.23 -13.10
N ARG A 318 -7.81 -1.90 -12.90
CA ARG A 318 -7.13 -0.90 -13.75
C ARG A 318 -5.61 -0.92 -13.62
N ASP A 319 -5.10 -1.41 -12.49
CA ASP A 319 -3.66 -1.54 -12.21
C ASP A 319 -3.07 -2.89 -12.66
N SER A 320 -3.91 -3.92 -12.86
CA SER A 320 -3.48 -5.30 -13.16
C SER A 320 -3.51 -5.64 -14.66
N LEU A 321 -4.10 -4.79 -15.49
CA LEU A 321 -4.17 -4.95 -16.94
C LEU A 321 -3.15 -4.02 -17.61
N SER A 322 -2.19 -4.59 -18.33
CA SER A 322 -1.43 -3.80 -19.29
C SER A 322 -2.41 -3.14 -20.28
N ALA A 323 -2.16 -1.89 -20.65
CA ALA A 323 -3.02 -1.03 -21.46
C ALA A 323 -3.42 -1.56 -22.85
N ASN A 324 -3.09 -2.82 -23.18
CA ASN A 324 -3.25 -3.43 -24.50
C ASN A 324 -4.14 -4.70 -24.51
N SER A 325 -4.88 -5.01 -23.43
CA SER A 325 -5.85 -6.11 -23.48
C SER A 325 -7.23 -5.61 -23.93
N SER A 326 -7.71 -6.19 -25.03
CA SER A 326 -8.96 -5.97 -25.77
C SER A 326 -10.27 -6.21 -24.97
N TRP A 327 -10.28 -6.01 -23.65
CA TRP A 327 -11.45 -6.27 -22.81
C TRP A 327 -12.37 -5.06 -22.60
N GLU A 328 -11.94 -3.85 -23.00
CA GLU A 328 -12.76 -2.62 -22.89
C GLU A 328 -14.09 -2.67 -23.66
N MET A 329 -14.33 -3.67 -24.52
CA MET A 329 -15.51 -3.71 -25.39
C MET A 329 -16.59 -4.77 -25.08
N THR A 330 -16.44 -5.67 -24.10
CA THR A 330 -17.51 -6.66 -23.84
C THR A 330 -17.55 -7.14 -22.38
N CYS A 331 -18.30 -6.46 -21.52
CA CYS A 331 -19.29 -7.10 -20.63
C CYS A 331 -20.03 -6.04 -19.80
N GLU A 332 -21.22 -5.65 -20.24
CA GLU A 332 -22.04 -4.66 -19.53
C GLU A 332 -22.82 -5.23 -18.33
N SER A 333 -22.76 -6.54 -18.06
CA SER A 333 -23.58 -7.16 -17.00
C SER A 333 -22.80 -7.89 -15.89
N ASN A 334 -21.86 -8.80 -16.19
CA ASN A 334 -21.14 -9.58 -15.16
C ASN A 334 -19.65 -9.73 -15.47
N MET A 335 -18.77 -9.48 -14.47
CA MET A 335 -17.33 -9.63 -14.67
C MET A 335 -16.90 -11.04 -14.23
N ILE A 336 -16.42 -11.84 -15.18
CA ILE A 336 -16.00 -13.24 -14.94
C ILE A 336 -14.47 -13.32 -15.08
N PHE A 337 -13.82 -13.90 -14.07
CA PHE A 337 -12.37 -14.06 -14.01
C PHE A 337 -12.00 -15.51 -13.81
N THR A 338 -10.87 -15.94 -14.38
CA THR A 338 -10.35 -17.29 -14.20
C THR A 338 -8.97 -17.22 -13.56
N VAL A 339 -8.80 -17.93 -12.45
CA VAL A 339 -7.56 -17.99 -11.68
C VAL A 339 -7.03 -19.42 -11.70
N THR A 340 -5.75 -19.58 -12.02
CA THR A 340 -5.05 -20.87 -11.95
C THR A 340 -4.34 -20.97 -10.62
N LEU A 341 -4.65 -22.03 -9.86
CA LEU A 341 -4.08 -22.31 -8.55
C LEU A 341 -2.96 -23.35 -8.64
N PRO A 342 -2.10 -23.45 -7.60
CA PRO A 342 -1.12 -24.51 -7.49
C PRO A 342 -1.76 -25.89 -7.65
N GLY A 343 -1.13 -26.77 -8.43
CA GLY A 343 -1.69 -28.07 -8.79
C GLY A 343 -2.53 -28.08 -10.07
N GLY A 344 -2.62 -26.95 -10.78
CA GLY A 344 -3.29 -26.86 -12.09
C GLY A 344 -4.82 -26.73 -12.01
N VAL A 345 -5.36 -26.55 -10.81
CA VAL A 345 -6.80 -26.34 -10.58
C VAL A 345 -7.19 -24.95 -11.07
N MET A 346 -8.30 -24.83 -11.80
CA MET A 346 -8.82 -23.54 -12.29
C MET A 346 -10.13 -23.19 -11.61
N HIS A 347 -10.17 -22.01 -10.98
CA HIS A 347 -11.39 -21.45 -10.39
C HIS A 347 -11.88 -20.27 -11.24
N SER A 348 -13.19 -20.11 -11.36
CA SER A 348 -13.80 -18.96 -12.01
C SER A 348 -14.60 -18.13 -11.00
N TYR A 349 -14.32 -16.83 -10.93
CA TYR A 349 -14.97 -15.88 -10.03
C TYR A 349 -15.84 -14.91 -10.82
N VAL A 350 -17.09 -14.78 -10.43
CA VAL A 350 -18.07 -13.87 -11.02
C VAL A 350 -18.36 -12.75 -10.03
N PHE A 351 -18.30 -11.51 -10.51
CA PHE A 351 -18.70 -10.30 -9.79
C PHE A 351 -19.95 -9.74 -10.48
N PRO A 352 -21.15 -9.97 -9.91
CA PRO A 352 -22.40 -9.53 -10.52
C PRO A 352 -22.49 -8.00 -10.57
N GLY A 353 -22.69 -7.44 -11.76
CA GLY A 353 -22.71 -5.98 -11.93
C GLY A 353 -23.77 -5.30 -11.07
N ALA A 354 -24.97 -5.88 -11.00
CA ALA A 354 -26.08 -5.32 -10.22
C ALA A 354 -25.78 -5.23 -8.71
N ALA A 355 -25.03 -6.17 -8.14
CA ALA A 355 -24.70 -6.18 -6.71
C ALA A 355 -23.59 -5.16 -6.38
N TRP A 356 -22.60 -5.02 -7.27
CA TRP A 356 -21.45 -4.14 -7.06
C TRP A 356 -21.67 -2.70 -7.53
N ASP A 357 -22.72 -2.43 -8.31
CA ASP A 357 -23.06 -1.08 -8.78
C ASP A 357 -23.88 -0.26 -7.76
N VAL A 358 -24.28 -0.88 -6.65
CA VAL A 358 -24.96 -0.22 -5.52
C VAL A 358 -24.05 0.87 -4.92
N PRO A 359 -24.57 2.07 -4.58
CA PRO A 359 -23.75 3.19 -4.09
C PRO A 359 -22.82 2.86 -2.92
N ALA A 360 -23.22 1.96 -2.02
CA ALA A 360 -22.40 1.54 -0.87
C ALA A 360 -21.15 0.73 -1.24
N HIS A 361 -21.16 0.06 -2.40
CA HIS A 361 -20.11 -0.86 -2.86
C HIS A 361 -19.36 -0.35 -4.09
N ARG A 362 -19.72 0.86 -4.56
CA ARG A 362 -18.87 1.64 -5.44
C ARG A 362 -17.60 2.04 -4.70
N GLY A 363 -16.58 2.42 -5.45
CA GLY A 363 -15.36 3.02 -4.93
C GLY A 363 -14.94 4.20 -5.78
N ALA A 364 -13.94 4.93 -5.29
CA ALA A 364 -13.25 5.97 -6.02
C ALA A 364 -11.74 5.79 -5.84
N VAL A 365 -10.96 6.16 -6.85
CA VAL A 365 -9.50 6.13 -6.74
C VAL A 365 -9.06 7.36 -5.94
N VAL A 366 -8.41 7.13 -4.80
CA VAL A 366 -7.84 8.18 -3.95
C VAL A 366 -6.33 8.18 -4.16
N ASP A 367 -5.80 9.33 -4.53
CA ASP A 367 -4.36 9.55 -4.70
C ASP A 367 -3.72 10.24 -3.51
N SER A 368 -4.53 10.86 -2.64
CA SER A 368 -4.03 11.72 -1.59
C SER A 368 -5.05 11.96 -0.48
N VAL A 369 -4.55 12.12 0.75
CA VAL A 369 -5.37 12.40 1.93
C VAL A 369 -4.79 13.59 2.71
N PRO A 370 -5.50 14.73 2.79
CA PRO A 370 -5.01 15.90 3.51
C PRO A 370 -5.17 15.76 5.03
N PHE A 371 -4.26 16.38 5.78
CA PHE A 371 -4.23 16.41 7.24
C PHE A 371 -3.45 17.63 7.77
N THR A 372 -3.62 17.96 9.05
CA THR A 372 -3.03 19.18 9.65
C THR A 372 -2.16 18.91 10.88
N HIS A 373 -2.20 17.69 11.44
CA HIS A 373 -1.49 17.36 12.67
C HIS A 373 -0.86 15.95 12.61
N PRO A 374 0.36 15.73 13.12
CA PRO A 374 1.03 14.41 13.10
C PRO A 374 0.20 13.29 13.74
N GLY A 375 -0.61 13.62 14.75
CA GLY A 375 -1.49 12.66 15.42
C GLY A 375 -2.59 12.07 14.54
N HIS A 376 -2.88 12.67 13.38
CA HIS A 376 -3.87 12.11 12.43
C HIS A 376 -3.30 10.93 11.65
N VAL A 377 -1.98 10.90 11.40
CA VAL A 377 -1.35 9.92 10.51
C VAL A 377 -1.59 8.46 10.96
N PRO A 378 -1.42 8.08 12.24
CA PRO A 378 -1.70 6.71 12.67
C PRO A 378 -3.13 6.24 12.39
N ALA A 379 -4.13 7.09 12.63
CA ALA A 379 -5.53 6.77 12.38
C ALA A 379 -5.85 6.68 10.89
N LEU A 380 -5.28 7.58 10.08
CA LEU A 380 -5.39 7.54 8.62
C LEU A 380 -4.79 6.23 8.06
N LEU A 381 -3.59 5.85 8.51
CA LEU A 381 -2.97 4.60 8.07
C LEU A 381 -3.78 3.37 8.49
N GLU A 382 -4.42 3.36 9.65
CA GLU A 382 -5.29 2.25 10.07
C GLU A 382 -6.50 2.08 9.13
N LEU A 383 -7.14 3.19 8.74
CA LEU A 383 -8.22 3.18 7.74
C LEU A 383 -7.74 2.72 6.36
N LEU A 384 -6.59 3.23 5.91
CA LEU A 384 -6.01 2.86 4.62
C LEU A 384 -5.61 1.38 4.58
N ARG A 385 -4.98 0.86 5.64
CA ARG A 385 -4.66 -0.58 5.77
C ARG A 385 -5.91 -1.46 5.70
N HIS A 386 -7.03 -0.99 6.25
CA HIS A 386 -8.29 -1.73 6.24
C HIS A 386 -8.82 -1.83 4.82
N GLN A 387 -8.86 -0.71 4.09
CA GLN A 387 -9.22 -0.72 2.67
C GLN A 387 -8.24 -1.56 1.84
N CYS A 388 -6.94 -1.51 2.13
CA CYS A 388 -5.94 -2.37 1.48
C CYS A 388 -6.23 -3.85 1.68
N ALA A 389 -6.60 -4.28 2.89
CA ALA A 389 -6.92 -5.68 3.16
C ALA A 389 -8.11 -6.17 2.32
N ILE A 390 -9.17 -5.36 2.23
CA ILE A 390 -10.33 -5.64 1.37
C ILE A 390 -9.91 -5.68 -0.10
N ASN A 391 -9.17 -4.68 -0.56
CA ASN A 391 -8.69 -4.59 -1.94
C ASN A 391 -7.82 -5.80 -2.32
N THR A 392 -6.93 -6.26 -1.42
CA THR A 392 -6.07 -7.43 -1.64
C THR A 392 -6.90 -8.70 -1.80
N LEU A 393 -7.88 -8.92 -0.91
CA LEU A 393 -8.75 -10.10 -0.98
C LEU A 393 -9.53 -10.14 -2.29
N LEU A 394 -10.16 -9.03 -2.68
CA LEU A 394 -10.89 -8.95 -3.95
C LEU A 394 -9.96 -9.07 -5.16
N ARG A 395 -8.78 -8.43 -5.11
CA ARG A 395 -7.76 -8.51 -6.17
C ARG A 395 -7.25 -9.92 -6.40
N SER A 396 -7.23 -10.77 -5.37
CA SER A 396 -6.80 -12.16 -5.50
C SER A 396 -7.66 -12.96 -6.50
N CYS A 397 -8.91 -12.55 -6.73
CA CYS A 397 -9.80 -13.16 -7.72
C CYS A 397 -9.51 -12.77 -9.18
N PHE A 398 -8.64 -11.78 -9.44
CA PHE A 398 -8.37 -11.25 -10.79
C PHE A 398 -7.03 -11.72 -11.37
N ILE A 399 -6.26 -12.55 -10.66
CA ILE A 399 -4.90 -12.93 -11.09
C ILE A 399 -4.97 -13.86 -12.31
N PHE A 400 -4.64 -13.32 -13.47
CA PHE A 400 -4.61 -14.05 -14.73
C PHE A 400 -3.33 -14.89 -14.86
N HIS A 401 -3.52 -16.19 -15.01
CA HIS A 401 -2.56 -17.03 -15.72
C HIS A 401 -3.24 -17.48 -17.02
N CYS A 402 -2.61 -17.22 -18.17
CA CYS A 402 -3.07 -17.76 -19.44
C CYS A 402 -3.10 -19.29 -19.32
N ALA A 403 -4.30 -19.86 -19.18
CA ALA A 403 -4.49 -21.28 -19.31
C ALA A 403 -4.09 -21.72 -20.73
N SER A 404 -3.52 -22.91 -20.86
CA SER A 404 -3.36 -23.51 -22.18
C SER A 404 -4.75 -23.68 -22.82
N PRO A 405 -4.88 -23.47 -24.15
CA PRO A 405 -6.15 -23.70 -24.84
C PRO A 405 -6.55 -25.17 -24.66
N GLY A 406 -7.65 -25.41 -23.93
CA GLY A 406 -8.19 -26.75 -23.66
C GLY A 406 -8.44 -27.09 -22.19
N SER A 407 -8.04 -26.24 -21.23
CA SER A 407 -8.35 -26.45 -19.82
C SER A 407 -9.82 -26.11 -19.52
N VAL A 408 -10.58 -27.06 -18.97
CA VAL A 408 -11.98 -26.85 -18.57
C VAL A 408 -12.00 -26.29 -17.14
N CYS A 409 -12.66 -25.15 -16.93
CA CYS A 409 -12.85 -24.62 -15.57
C CYS A 409 -13.86 -25.50 -14.84
N GLY A 410 -13.42 -26.12 -13.73
CA GLY A 410 -14.25 -27.07 -12.99
C GLY A 410 -15.14 -26.44 -11.92
N LEU A 411 -14.79 -25.25 -11.41
CA LEU A 411 -15.44 -24.64 -10.24
C LEU A 411 -15.76 -23.17 -10.47
N HIS A 412 -17.03 -22.80 -10.26
CA HIS A 412 -17.55 -21.44 -10.37
C HIS A 412 -17.94 -20.87 -9.01
N PHE A 413 -17.57 -19.62 -8.79
CA PHE A 413 -17.74 -18.88 -7.55
C PHE A 413 -18.38 -17.54 -7.85
N GLU A 414 -19.41 -17.16 -7.09
CA GLU A 414 -20.02 -15.84 -7.17
C GLU A 414 -19.60 -15.02 -5.95
N VAL A 415 -19.02 -13.83 -6.16
CA VAL A 415 -18.56 -12.94 -5.10
C VAL A 415 -19.51 -11.76 -4.96
N LEU A 416 -20.20 -11.67 -3.83
CA LEU A 416 -21.21 -10.66 -3.55
C LEU A 416 -20.78 -9.76 -2.38
N PRO A 417 -20.99 -8.44 -2.46
CA PRO A 417 -20.80 -7.57 -1.32
C PRO A 417 -21.96 -7.74 -0.32
N GLU A 418 -21.64 -7.84 0.97
CA GLU A 418 -22.64 -8.00 2.04
C GLU A 418 -22.72 -6.75 2.94
N SER A 419 -21.57 -6.09 3.14
CA SER A 419 -21.48 -4.85 3.91
C SER A 419 -20.29 -4.00 3.44
N GLU A 420 -20.00 -2.93 4.16
CA GLU A 420 -18.82 -2.08 3.95
C GLU A 420 -17.49 -2.79 4.24
N SER A 421 -17.53 -3.95 4.90
CA SER A 421 -16.32 -4.69 5.29
C SER A 421 -16.48 -6.21 5.18
N SER A 422 -17.49 -6.69 4.47
CA SER A 422 -17.72 -8.12 4.27
C SER A 422 -18.27 -8.43 2.88
N PHE A 423 -17.92 -9.61 2.39
CA PHE A 423 -18.40 -10.15 1.13
C PHE A 423 -18.59 -11.66 1.27
N SER A 424 -19.50 -12.22 0.49
CA SER A 424 -19.79 -13.64 0.46
C SER A 424 -19.26 -14.27 -0.83
N VAL A 425 -18.90 -15.54 -0.74
CA VAL A 425 -18.51 -16.37 -1.88
C VAL A 425 -19.48 -17.53 -1.94
N THR A 426 -20.36 -17.52 -2.92
CA THR A 426 -21.32 -18.59 -3.18
C THR A 426 -20.69 -19.62 -4.10
N PHE A 427 -20.84 -20.90 -3.76
CA PHE A 427 -20.26 -22.02 -4.49
C PHE A 427 -21.12 -23.27 -4.36
N GLN A 428 -20.83 -24.28 -5.18
CA GLN A 428 -21.45 -25.61 -5.06
C GLN A 428 -20.46 -26.57 -4.38
N PRO A 429 -20.74 -27.05 -3.16
CA PRO A 429 -19.91 -28.05 -2.48
C PRO A 429 -19.78 -29.35 -3.32
N PRO A 430 -18.67 -30.09 -3.19
CA PRO A 430 -18.57 -31.43 -3.75
C PRO A 430 -19.73 -32.31 -3.24
N ASP A 431 -20.36 -33.06 -4.15
CA ASP A 431 -21.41 -34.04 -3.84
C ASP A 431 -22.69 -33.48 -3.17
N ALA A 432 -22.95 -32.18 -3.29
CA ALA A 432 -24.18 -31.54 -2.80
C ALA A 432 -25.02 -30.93 -3.92
N ASP A 433 -26.34 -31.15 -3.86
CA ASP A 433 -27.35 -30.50 -4.70
C ASP A 433 -27.72 -29.09 -4.19
N SER A 434 -27.04 -28.61 -3.14
CA SER A 434 -27.30 -27.32 -2.47
C SER A 434 -26.11 -26.37 -2.59
N LEU A 435 -26.38 -25.07 -2.62
CA LEU A 435 -25.33 -24.05 -2.59
C LEU A 435 -24.75 -23.86 -1.17
N GLY A 436 -23.43 -23.70 -1.12
CA GLY A 436 -22.69 -23.25 0.06
C GLY A 436 -22.32 -21.77 -0.06
N VAL A 437 -22.20 -21.10 1.08
CA VAL A 437 -21.80 -19.69 1.15
C VAL A 437 -20.68 -19.54 2.17
N LEU A 438 -19.55 -19.00 1.72
CA LEU A 438 -18.47 -18.57 2.60
C LEU A 438 -18.58 -17.06 2.82
N LEU A 439 -18.96 -16.63 4.01
CA LEU A 439 -18.92 -15.22 4.40
C LEU A 439 -17.51 -14.86 4.88
N VAL A 440 -16.91 -13.88 4.22
CA VAL A 440 -15.63 -13.28 4.62
C VAL A 440 -15.90 -11.91 5.22
N ASN A 441 -15.54 -11.73 6.48
CA ASN A 441 -15.68 -10.47 7.20
C ASN A 441 -14.30 -9.92 7.58
N VAL A 442 -14.10 -8.63 7.33
CA VAL A 442 -12.85 -7.89 7.60
C VAL A 442 -13.16 -6.77 8.58
N PRO A 443 -13.41 -7.03 9.87
CA PRO A 443 -13.68 -5.96 10.85
C PRO A 443 -12.51 -4.98 11.03
N LYS A 444 -11.26 -5.45 10.85
CA LYS A 444 -10.02 -4.66 10.98
C LYS A 444 -8.98 -5.17 9.97
N PRO A 445 -7.92 -4.39 9.67
CA PRO A 445 -6.90 -4.80 8.69
C PRO A 445 -6.25 -6.17 8.98
N HIS A 446 -6.13 -6.53 10.27
CA HIS A 446 -5.46 -7.74 10.75
C HIS A 446 -6.42 -8.75 11.39
N GLN A 447 -7.72 -8.60 11.14
CA GLN A 447 -8.74 -9.49 11.67
C GLN A 447 -9.67 -9.82 10.52
N ILE A 448 -9.44 -10.98 9.89
CA ILE A 448 -10.27 -11.52 8.83
C ILE A 448 -10.86 -12.82 9.37
N THR A 449 -12.18 -12.94 9.29
CA THR A 449 -12.92 -14.11 9.78
C THR A 449 -13.76 -14.70 8.67
N CYS A 450 -13.80 -16.03 8.60
CA CYS A 450 -14.60 -16.80 7.67
C CYS A 450 -15.74 -17.52 8.39
N SER A 451 -16.92 -17.54 7.79
CA SER A 451 -18.07 -18.32 8.29
C SER A 451 -18.73 -19.07 7.14
N LEU A 452 -18.75 -20.40 7.24
CA LEU A 452 -19.29 -21.29 6.23
C LEU A 452 -20.75 -21.64 6.52
N PHE A 453 -21.61 -21.53 5.51
CA PHE A 453 -23.02 -21.87 5.55
C PHE A 453 -23.37 -22.84 4.40
N GLY A 454 -24.39 -23.68 4.60
CA GLY A 454 -24.97 -24.52 3.53
C GLY A 454 -24.15 -25.75 3.07
N ALA A 455 -22.98 -26.00 3.66
CA ALA A 455 -22.07 -27.08 3.24
C ALA A 455 -22.25 -28.41 4.02
N ASN A 456 -23.36 -28.61 4.75
CA ASN A 456 -23.65 -29.79 5.58
C ASN A 456 -22.56 -30.18 6.61
N THR A 457 -21.59 -29.30 6.90
CA THR A 457 -20.56 -29.54 7.92
C THR A 457 -21.09 -29.20 9.31
N ARG A 458 -21.00 -30.16 10.24
CA ARG A 458 -21.37 -29.95 11.67
C ARG A 458 -20.17 -29.56 12.54
N ASP A 459 -18.99 -29.42 11.94
CA ASP A 459 -17.76 -29.13 12.64
C ASP A 459 -17.52 -27.61 12.74
N PRO A 460 -17.65 -27.00 13.93
CA PRO A 460 -17.40 -25.57 14.11
C PRO A 460 -15.93 -25.18 13.90
N SER A 461 -14.99 -26.12 13.97
CA SER A 461 -13.55 -25.85 13.80
C SER A 461 -13.18 -25.46 12.36
N ILE A 462 -14.03 -25.75 11.38
CA ILE A 462 -13.78 -25.39 9.98
C ILE A 462 -13.71 -23.86 9.80
N ASN A 463 -14.53 -23.10 10.52
CA ASN A 463 -14.53 -21.64 10.43
C ASN A 463 -13.23 -21.04 10.99
N GLU A 464 -12.73 -21.60 12.09
CA GLU A 464 -11.44 -21.21 12.68
C GLU A 464 -10.28 -21.55 11.75
N TYR A 465 -10.29 -22.75 11.15
CA TYR A 465 -9.32 -23.17 10.15
C TYR A 465 -9.32 -22.22 8.94
N LEU A 466 -10.48 -21.94 8.33
CA LEU A 466 -10.59 -21.05 7.17
C LEU A 466 -10.17 -19.62 7.50
N SER A 467 -10.50 -19.14 8.71
CA SER A 467 -10.05 -17.82 9.20
C SER A 467 -8.52 -17.77 9.32
N SER A 468 -7.90 -18.84 9.80
CA SER A 468 -6.44 -18.95 9.84
C SER A 468 -5.81 -19.00 8.44
N VAL A 469 -6.43 -19.72 7.50
CA VAL A 469 -5.96 -19.84 6.13
C VAL A 469 -6.00 -18.47 5.43
N ILE A 470 -7.16 -17.79 5.46
CA ILE A 470 -7.32 -16.51 4.76
C ILE A 470 -6.46 -15.41 5.38
N MET A 471 -6.23 -15.43 6.69
CA MET A 471 -5.30 -14.53 7.37
C MET A 471 -3.85 -14.75 6.93
N SER A 472 -3.48 -16.00 6.64
CA SER A 472 -2.13 -16.34 6.19
C SER A 472 -1.90 -15.99 4.72
N CYS A 473 -2.87 -16.25 3.83
CA CYS A 473 -2.67 -16.11 2.39
C CYS A 473 -3.25 -14.83 1.78
N MET A 474 -4.19 -14.17 2.47
CA MET A 474 -5.00 -13.05 1.96
C MET A 474 -5.51 -13.27 0.53
N SER A 475 -5.95 -14.50 0.25
CA SER A 475 -6.39 -14.93 -1.07
C SER A 475 -7.69 -15.73 -0.96
N ILE A 476 -8.75 -15.22 -1.59
CA ILE A 476 -10.03 -15.91 -1.70
C ILE A 476 -9.84 -17.24 -2.46
N PRO A 477 -9.15 -17.27 -3.62
CA PRO A 477 -8.95 -18.52 -4.34
C PRO A 477 -8.19 -19.60 -3.59
N GLU A 478 -7.11 -19.25 -2.87
CA GLU A 478 -6.38 -20.21 -2.04
C GLU A 478 -7.23 -20.71 -0.88
N THR A 479 -8.05 -19.84 -0.27
CA THR A 479 -8.98 -20.22 0.80
C THR A 479 -10.04 -21.19 0.29
N MET A 480 -10.63 -20.91 -0.88
CA MET A 480 -11.60 -21.81 -1.51
C MET A 480 -10.98 -23.16 -1.87
N ARG A 481 -9.74 -23.18 -2.39
CA ARG A 481 -9.01 -24.43 -2.65
C ARG A 481 -8.85 -25.27 -1.39
N MET A 482 -8.46 -24.65 -0.27
CA MET A 482 -8.32 -25.34 1.00
C MET A 482 -9.66 -25.83 1.57
N LEU A 483 -10.73 -25.05 1.37
CA LEU A 483 -12.08 -25.49 1.70
C LEU A 483 -12.50 -26.72 0.91
N TYR A 484 -12.31 -26.73 -0.42
CA TYR A 484 -12.66 -27.89 -1.26
C TYR A 484 -11.92 -29.15 -0.85
N ASN A 485 -10.60 -29.06 -0.66
CA ASN A 485 -9.80 -30.19 -0.17
C ASN A 485 -10.35 -30.74 1.17
N LYS A 486 -10.74 -29.84 2.08
CA LYS A 486 -11.34 -30.25 3.36
C LYS A 486 -12.72 -30.90 3.22
N LEU A 487 -13.56 -30.41 2.31
CA LEU A 487 -14.88 -31.00 2.06
C LEU A 487 -14.77 -32.39 1.40
N GLU A 488 -13.81 -32.58 0.49
CA GLU A 488 -13.49 -33.89 -0.10
C GLU A 488 -12.95 -34.87 0.95
N ASP A 489 -12.06 -34.42 1.84
CA ASP A 489 -11.55 -35.23 2.96
C ASP A 489 -12.69 -35.72 3.87
N ILE A 490 -13.66 -34.85 4.18
CA ILE A 490 -14.80 -35.20 5.06
C ILE A 490 -15.75 -36.18 4.36
N THR A 491 -15.94 -36.02 3.05
CA THR A 491 -16.86 -36.87 2.25
C THR A 491 -16.25 -38.24 1.95
N SER A 492 -14.92 -38.33 1.87
CA SER A 492 -14.19 -39.58 1.62
C SER A 492 -14.02 -40.49 2.86
N VAL A 493 -14.35 -40.02 4.08
CA VAL A 493 -14.45 -40.88 5.27
C VAL A 493 -15.79 -41.65 5.21
N PRO A 494 -15.81 -42.98 5.06
CA PRO A 494 -17.07 -43.72 4.99
C PRO A 494 -17.82 -43.61 6.32
N LEU A 495 -19.10 -43.24 6.25
CA LEU A 495 -20.05 -43.52 7.33
C LEU A 495 -20.04 -45.04 7.57
N SER A 496 -19.52 -45.47 8.71
CA SER A 496 -19.65 -46.86 9.17
C SER A 496 -21.13 -47.27 9.10
N PRO A 497 -21.47 -48.47 8.58
CA PRO A 497 -22.86 -48.89 8.51
C PRO A 497 -23.35 -49.16 9.94
N SER A 498 -24.23 -48.27 10.43
CA SER A 498 -25.04 -48.57 11.60
C SER A 498 -26.05 -49.66 11.19
N CYS A 499 -26.13 -50.69 12.04
CA CYS A 499 -26.89 -51.91 11.85
C CYS A 499 -28.24 -51.70 11.17
N SER A 500 -28.46 -52.45 10.08
CA SER A 500 -29.78 -52.76 9.58
C SER A 500 -30.58 -53.46 10.69
N ALA A 501 -31.58 -52.77 11.24
CA ALA A 501 -32.62 -53.38 12.04
C ALA A 501 -33.53 -54.19 11.10
N THR A 502 -33.28 -55.49 11.02
CA THR A 502 -34.20 -56.43 10.38
C THR A 502 -35.37 -56.66 11.34
N THR A 503 -36.55 -56.20 10.94
CA THR A 503 -37.84 -56.66 11.46
C THR A 503 -38.12 -58.06 10.92
N GLU A 504 -38.20 -59.06 11.79
CA GLU A 504 -39.08 -60.22 11.59
C GLU A 504 -39.74 -60.60 12.93
N THR A 505 -41.05 -60.82 12.83
CA THR A 505 -42.02 -61.08 13.89
C THR A 505 -42.23 -62.59 14.11
N GLU A 506 -42.65 -62.89 15.35
CA GLU A 506 -43.65 -63.89 15.75
C GLU A 506 -43.24 -65.28 16.31
N ASN A 507 -43.89 -65.54 17.46
CA ASN A 507 -44.31 -66.80 18.09
C ASN A 507 -43.49 -67.49 19.21
N ASP A 508 -43.95 -67.20 20.44
CA ASP A 508 -44.61 -68.13 21.37
C ASP A 508 -43.91 -69.45 21.78
N HIS A 509 -43.47 -69.52 23.05
CA HIS A 509 -44.15 -70.27 24.12
C HIS A 509 -43.22 -70.59 25.33
N SER A 510 -43.85 -70.57 26.52
CA SER A 510 -43.51 -71.35 27.73
C SER A 510 -42.50 -70.78 28.75
N ALA A 511 -43.05 -70.26 29.84
CA ALA A 511 -42.51 -70.42 31.21
C ALA A 511 -42.84 -71.86 31.72
N PRO A 512 -42.30 -72.43 32.84
CA PRO A 512 -42.07 -71.72 34.11
C PRO A 512 -40.92 -72.20 35.06
N SER A 513 -40.73 -71.38 36.11
CA SER A 513 -40.44 -71.70 37.53
C SER A 513 -39.14 -72.42 37.98
N SER A 514 -38.38 -71.79 38.91
CA SER A 514 -38.30 -72.19 40.34
C SER A 514 -37.34 -71.33 41.21
N THR A 515 -37.86 -70.80 42.32
CA THR A 515 -37.34 -70.72 43.73
C THR A 515 -35.91 -71.25 44.02
N ALA A 516 -35.04 -70.71 44.91
CA ALA A 516 -35.14 -70.40 46.35
C ALA A 516 -33.77 -69.83 46.85
N VAL A 517 -33.69 -68.78 47.69
CA VAL A 517 -33.44 -68.77 49.18
C VAL A 517 -31.96 -68.62 49.65
N ALA A 518 -31.74 -67.58 50.49
CA ALA A 518 -30.85 -67.33 51.68
C ALA A 518 -29.44 -67.98 51.79
N ASP A 519 -28.38 -67.43 52.40
CA ASP A 519 -28.14 -66.88 53.75
C ASP A 519 -26.63 -66.42 53.78
N THR A 520 -26.17 -65.28 54.33
CA THR A 520 -25.94 -64.86 55.74
C THR A 520 -24.46 -64.84 56.21
N SER A 521 -24.02 -63.64 56.64
CA SER A 521 -23.03 -63.28 57.71
C SER A 521 -21.50 -63.41 57.52
N ARG A 522 -20.75 -62.32 57.84
CA ARG A 522 -19.82 -62.25 59.01
C ARG A 522 -19.14 -60.88 59.24
N ALA A 523 -19.42 -60.32 60.43
CA ALA A 523 -18.56 -59.64 61.44
C ALA A 523 -17.31 -58.78 61.08
N LEU A 524 -17.45 -57.45 61.31
CA LEU A 524 -16.82 -56.55 62.31
C LEU A 524 -15.33 -56.58 62.75
N ALA A 525 -14.81 -55.33 62.87
CA ALA A 525 -13.79 -54.75 63.79
C ALA A 525 -12.32 -54.74 63.27
N THR A 526 -11.46 -53.70 63.45
CA THR A 526 -11.38 -52.59 64.43
C THR A 526 -10.25 -51.57 64.09
N PHE A 527 -10.31 -50.35 64.67
CA PHE A 527 -9.24 -49.35 65.00
C PHE A 527 -8.50 -48.61 63.84
N SER A 528 -8.07 -47.33 63.90
CA SER A 528 -8.32 -46.11 64.70
C SER A 528 -7.44 -44.95 64.15
N GLN A 529 -7.93 -43.69 64.22
CA GLN A 529 -7.22 -42.44 64.64
C GLN A 529 -5.89 -42.00 63.93
N SER A 530 -5.56 -40.74 63.61
CA SER A 530 -6.01 -39.40 64.03
C SER A 530 -5.30 -38.31 63.19
N ALA A 531 -5.96 -37.13 63.06
CA ALA A 531 -5.50 -35.73 63.16
C ALA A 531 -4.21 -35.24 62.42
N ALA A 532 -4.03 -33.99 61.98
CA ALA A 532 -4.60 -32.71 62.38
C ALA A 532 -4.35 -31.64 61.29
N MET A 533 -5.21 -30.61 61.24
CA MET A 533 -4.93 -29.28 60.69
C MET A 533 -4.13 -28.41 61.68
N PRO A 534 -3.66 -27.22 61.26
CA PRO A 534 -4.21 -26.01 61.87
C PRO A 534 -4.49 -24.84 60.87
N LYS A 535 -5.75 -24.38 60.88
CA LYS A 535 -6.28 -23.03 61.23
C LYS A 535 -5.25 -21.93 61.59
N ASP A 536 -5.43 -20.62 61.39
CA ASP A 536 -6.54 -19.63 61.40
C ASP A 536 -6.05 -18.37 60.62
N GLY A 537 -6.80 -17.32 60.25
CA GLY A 537 -8.18 -16.92 60.49
C GLY A 537 -8.46 -15.48 59.98
N PHE A 538 -9.74 -15.26 59.63
CA PHE A 538 -10.63 -14.09 59.81
C PHE A 538 -10.27 -12.63 59.47
N SER A 539 -11.13 -12.00 58.64
CA SER A 539 -12.15 -10.96 58.98
C SER A 539 -12.44 -10.06 57.75
N VAL A 540 -13.60 -10.10 57.08
CA VAL A 540 -14.90 -9.42 57.32
C VAL A 540 -14.84 -7.89 57.40
N SER A 541 -15.58 -7.21 56.50
CA SER A 541 -16.45 -6.01 56.64
C SER A 541 -16.66 -5.38 55.23
N ASP A 542 -17.81 -5.46 54.58
CA ASP A 542 -19.10 -4.74 54.74
C ASP A 542 -19.29 -3.52 53.79
N LEU A 543 -20.38 -3.65 52.99
CA LEU A 543 -21.34 -2.63 52.52
C LEU A 543 -20.85 -1.26 51.99
N THR A 544 -21.19 -0.95 50.73
CA THR A 544 -22.22 0.08 50.42
C THR A 544 -22.63 0.09 48.94
N ARG A 545 -23.94 -0.12 48.72
CA ARG A 545 -24.67 0.36 47.54
C ARG A 545 -24.86 1.87 47.68
N SER A 546 -24.76 2.63 46.60
CA SER A 546 -25.36 3.96 46.49
C SER A 546 -25.82 4.21 45.05
N ALA A 547 -26.99 4.83 44.97
CA ALA A 547 -27.82 4.99 43.80
C ALA A 547 -27.56 6.33 43.08
N LEU A 548 -27.96 6.35 41.81
CA LEU A 548 -28.53 7.45 41.02
C LEU A 548 -27.99 8.89 41.21
N THR A 549 -27.51 9.49 40.11
CA THR A 549 -27.90 10.87 39.75
C THR A 549 -27.82 11.05 38.23
N VAL A 550 -28.99 11.16 37.63
CA VAL A 550 -29.20 11.73 36.29
C VAL A 550 -29.17 13.25 36.45
N ALA A 551 -28.26 13.93 35.75
CA ALA A 551 -28.33 15.37 35.56
C ALA A 551 -28.70 15.67 34.10
N LYS A 552 -29.89 16.22 33.94
CA LYS A 552 -30.45 16.83 32.74
C LYS A 552 -30.06 18.31 32.71
N SER A 553 -30.09 18.89 31.51
CA SER A 553 -30.13 20.34 31.19
C SER A 553 -28.79 21.09 31.38
N GLU A 554 -28.37 22.02 30.52
CA GLU A 554 -29.14 22.95 29.69
C GLU A 554 -28.29 23.46 28.52
N SER A 555 -28.96 23.65 27.39
CA SER A 555 -28.45 24.36 26.22
C SER A 555 -28.89 25.82 26.34
N ILE A 556 -27.98 26.76 26.13
CA ILE A 556 -28.31 28.16 25.85
C ILE A 556 -27.58 28.55 24.58
N LEU A 557 -28.39 28.68 23.52
CA LEU A 557 -28.13 29.50 22.35
C LEU A 557 -28.21 30.97 22.78
N GLU A 558 -27.17 31.75 22.53
CA GLU A 558 -27.33 33.20 22.37
C GLU A 558 -26.86 33.63 20.99
N ILE A 559 -27.81 34.26 20.31
CA ILE A 559 -27.72 34.96 19.04
C ILE A 559 -27.19 36.36 19.34
N ASN A 560 -26.10 36.74 18.69
CA ASN A 560 -25.93 38.02 17.98
C ASN A 560 -24.66 38.01 17.14
#